data_AF-A0A7S1A162-F1
#
_entry.id   AF-A0A7S1A162-F1
#
_cell.length_a   1.000
_cell.length_b   1.000
_cell.length_c   1.000
_cell.angle_alpha   90.00
_cell.angle_beta   90.00
_cell.angle_gamma   90.00
#
_symmetry.space_group_name_H-M   'P 1'
#
loop_
_entity.id
_entity.type
_entity.pdbx_description
1 polymer ?
#
loop_
_entity_poly.entity_id
_entity_poly.type
_entity_poly.pdbx_seq_one_letter_code
_entity_poly.pdbx_strand_id
1 'polypeptide(L)'
;VLNGYGMLSPEDREVLDVELARTGIADQNYKLEPDLPSQGPCFLIYYGPAFLQKNGAADAQLSLEVLAELCRQGRTLWPATAANADDTVILRMDVLKELDAEALHKLNPGEFWALQRTSS
;
A
#
# COMPACT_ATOMS: atom_id res chain seq x y z
N VAL A 1 -9.98 0.72 12.21
CA VAL A 1 -9.71 0.70 10.75
C VAL A 1 -10.66 1.58 9.95
N LEU A 2 -11.96 1.29 9.86
CA LEU A 2 -12.90 2.09 9.04
C LEU A 2 -12.94 3.59 9.39
N ASN A 3 -13.01 3.93 10.69
CA ASN A 3 -12.95 5.34 11.12
C ASN A 3 -11.60 5.99 10.76
N GLY A 4 -10.49 5.25 10.90
CA GLY A 4 -9.15 5.73 10.55
C GLY A 4 -9.01 5.99 9.05
N TYR A 5 -9.58 5.13 8.20
CA TYR A 5 -9.64 5.35 6.76
C TYR A 5 -10.43 6.63 6.41
N GLY A 6 -11.55 6.88 7.10
CA GLY A 6 -12.32 8.12 6.93
C GLY A 6 -11.57 9.40 7.32
N MET A 7 -10.52 9.28 8.13
CA MET A 7 -9.65 10.37 8.57
C MET A 7 -8.44 10.62 7.67
N LEU A 8 -8.15 9.73 6.72
CA LEU A 8 -7.04 9.90 5.78
C LEU A 8 -7.20 11.14 4.92
N SER A 9 -6.06 11.72 4.54
CA SER A 9 -6.00 12.72 3.47
C SER A 9 -6.65 12.17 2.19
N PRO A 10 -7.22 13.04 1.32
CA PRO A 10 -7.75 12.59 0.04
C PRO A 10 -6.71 11.85 -0.82
N GLU A 11 -5.45 12.28 -0.76
CA GLU A 11 -4.33 11.71 -1.52
C GLU A 11 -3.99 10.30 -1.06
N ASP A 12 -3.89 10.06 0.26
CA ASP A 12 -3.63 8.72 0.79
C ASP A 12 -4.79 7.77 0.55
N ARG A 13 -6.02 8.31 0.63
CA ARG A 13 -7.22 7.55 0.37
C ARG A 13 -7.29 7.08 -1.08
N GLU A 14 -7.06 7.98 -2.03
CA GLU A 14 -7.02 7.66 -3.46
C GLU A 14 -5.99 6.55 -3.76
N VAL A 15 -4.80 6.64 -3.15
CA VAL A 15 -3.79 5.58 -3.29
C VAL A 15 -4.31 4.24 -2.80
N LEU A 16 -4.88 4.18 -1.60
CA LEU A 16 -5.39 2.91 -1.07
C LEU A 16 -6.58 2.38 -1.88
N ASP A 17 -7.48 3.25 -2.34
CA ASP A 17 -8.64 2.88 -3.14
C ASP A 17 -8.21 2.24 -4.44
N VAL A 18 -7.31 2.91 -5.17
CA VAL A 18 -6.79 2.41 -6.44
C VAL A 18 -6.00 1.12 -6.24
N GLU A 19 -5.06 1.11 -5.30
CA GLU A 19 -4.10 0.02 -5.18
C GLU A 19 -4.72 -1.26 -4.58
N LEU A 20 -5.67 -1.12 -3.66
CA LEU A 20 -6.38 -2.26 -3.10
C LEU A 20 -7.54 -2.75 -4.00
N ALA A 21 -7.96 -1.94 -4.98
CA ALA A 21 -8.94 -2.34 -5.99
C ALA A 21 -8.34 -3.04 -7.22
N ARG A 22 -7.01 -3.02 -7.41
CA ARG A 22 -6.36 -3.71 -8.54
C ARG A 22 -6.39 -5.23 -8.33
N THR A 23 -6.97 -5.94 -9.30
CA THR A 23 -7.15 -7.39 -9.23
C THR A 23 -5.90 -8.18 -9.68
N GLY A 24 -5.06 -7.59 -10.54
CA GLY A 24 -3.93 -8.28 -11.18
C GLY A 24 -4.35 -9.25 -12.28
N ILE A 25 -5.59 -9.11 -12.77
CA ILE A 25 -6.10 -9.86 -13.92
C ILE A 25 -6.61 -8.82 -14.91
N ALA A 26 -6.09 -8.84 -16.13
CA ALA A 26 -6.52 -7.95 -17.18
C ALA A 26 -8.03 -8.08 -17.43
N ASP A 27 -8.68 -6.94 -17.66
CA ASP A 27 -10.11 -6.82 -17.92
C ASP A 27 -11.02 -7.31 -16.78
N GLN A 28 -10.47 -7.52 -15.57
CA GLN A 28 -11.23 -7.82 -14.36
C GLN A 28 -11.25 -6.62 -13.41
N ASN A 29 -12.45 -6.08 -13.18
CA ASN A 29 -12.70 -5.02 -12.21
C ASN A 29 -13.69 -5.47 -11.14
N TYR A 30 -13.56 -4.91 -9.93
CA TYR A 30 -14.61 -5.04 -8.92
C TYR A 30 -15.85 -4.28 -9.37
N LYS A 31 -17.04 -4.81 -9.05
CA LYS A 31 -18.32 -4.21 -9.44
C LYS A 31 -18.48 -2.74 -9.00
N LEU A 32 -17.87 -2.39 -7.87
CA LEU A 32 -17.92 -1.03 -7.31
C LEU A 32 -16.88 -0.09 -7.93
N GLU A 33 -15.91 -0.61 -8.68
CA GLU A 33 -14.81 0.13 -9.32
C GLU A 33 -14.74 -0.17 -10.82
N PRO A 34 -15.82 0.07 -11.60
CA PRO A 34 -15.87 -0.31 -13.01
C PRO A 34 -14.86 0.44 -13.87
N ASP A 35 -14.49 1.66 -13.46
CA ASP A 35 -13.68 2.59 -14.25
C ASP A 35 -12.18 2.51 -13.95
N LEU A 36 -11.75 1.58 -13.07
CA LEU A 36 -10.34 1.40 -12.77
C LEU A 36 -9.60 0.91 -14.03
N PRO A 37 -8.53 1.60 -14.47
CA PRO A 37 -7.76 1.15 -15.63
C PRO A 37 -7.13 -0.21 -15.39
N SER A 38 -7.29 -1.12 -16.36
CA SER A 38 -6.58 -2.40 -16.43
C SER A 38 -5.08 -2.17 -16.60
N GLN A 39 -4.39 -1.97 -15.47
CA GLN A 39 -2.97 -1.65 -15.38
C GLN A 39 -2.37 -2.32 -14.14
N GLY A 40 -1.10 -2.67 -14.22
CA GLY A 40 -0.38 -3.29 -13.14
C GLY A 40 1.12 -3.01 -13.18
N PRO A 41 1.94 -3.74 -12.40
CA PRO A 41 1.54 -4.94 -11.67
C PRO A 41 0.60 -4.61 -10.50
N CYS A 42 -0.28 -5.53 -10.10
CA CYS A 42 -0.99 -5.39 -8.83
C CYS A 42 -0.02 -5.66 -7.67
N PHE A 43 -0.36 -5.13 -6.49
CA PHE A 43 0.46 -5.28 -5.29
C PHE A 43 -0.12 -6.33 -4.36
N LEU A 44 0.68 -7.35 -4.07
CA LEU A 44 0.46 -8.23 -2.93
C LEU A 44 1.25 -7.71 -1.74
N ILE A 45 0.58 -7.05 -0.80
CA ILE A 45 1.22 -6.51 0.42
C ILE A 45 1.42 -7.62 1.45
N TYR A 46 2.57 -8.26 1.40
CA TYR A 46 2.92 -9.35 2.32
C TYR A 46 3.24 -8.80 3.71
N TYR A 47 2.57 -9.38 4.71
CA TYR A 47 2.47 -8.89 6.10
C TYR A 47 1.65 -7.61 6.33
N GLY A 48 1.00 -7.04 5.30
CA GLY A 48 0.10 -5.89 5.47
C GLY A 48 -0.99 -6.11 6.53
N PRO A 49 -1.74 -7.24 6.50
CA PRO A 49 -2.72 -7.54 7.54
C PRO A 49 -2.13 -7.68 8.94
N ALA A 50 -0.94 -8.29 9.07
CA ALA A 50 -0.28 -8.43 10.37
C ALA A 50 0.15 -7.07 10.95
N PHE A 51 0.68 -6.19 10.10
CA PHE A 51 1.02 -4.81 10.48
C PHE A 51 -0.22 -4.03 10.96
N LEU A 52 -1.34 -4.12 10.22
CA LEU A 52 -2.61 -3.48 10.62
C LEU A 52 -3.21 -4.08 11.90
N GLN A 53 -3.09 -5.40 12.11
CA GLN A 53 -3.56 -6.05 13.33
C GLN A 53 -2.78 -5.58 14.56
N LYS A 54 -1.46 -5.41 14.42
CA LYS A 54 -0.60 -4.90 15.50
C LYS A 54 -0.89 -3.43 15.80
N ASN A 55 -0.84 -2.57 14.78
CA ASN A 55 -0.81 -1.12 14.97
C ASN A 55 -2.19 -0.45 14.89
N GLY A 56 -3.13 -1.04 14.14
CA GLY A 56 -4.42 -0.42 13.82
C GLY A 56 -5.39 -0.31 14.99
N ALA A 57 -5.16 -1.03 16.09
CA ALA A 57 -5.91 -0.85 17.34
C ALA A 57 -5.48 0.40 18.10
N ALA A 58 -4.18 0.74 18.04
CA ALA A 58 -3.62 1.94 18.68
C ALA A 58 -3.88 3.17 17.80
N ASP A 59 -3.52 3.11 16.53
CA ASP A 59 -3.76 4.18 15.56
C ASP A 59 -4.00 3.61 14.15
N ALA A 60 -5.29 3.50 13.80
CA ALA A 60 -5.70 3.02 12.50
C ALA A 60 -5.36 3.99 11.37
N GLN A 61 -5.41 5.30 11.61
CA GLN A 61 -5.13 6.30 10.58
C GLN A 61 -3.65 6.20 10.21
N LEU A 62 -2.77 6.29 11.21
CA LEU A 62 -1.33 6.29 10.99
C LEU A 62 -0.85 5.00 10.33
N SER A 63 -1.43 3.87 10.71
CA SER A 63 -1.12 2.59 10.07
C SER A 63 -1.52 2.56 8.59
N LEU A 64 -2.65 3.18 8.23
CA LEU A 64 -3.09 3.27 6.84
C LEU A 64 -2.25 4.26 6.03
N GLU A 65 -1.80 5.37 6.63
CA GLU A 65 -0.86 6.31 6.00
C GLU A 65 0.47 5.62 5.64
N VAL A 66 0.99 4.76 6.51
CA VAL A 66 2.18 3.94 6.21
C VAL A 66 1.94 3.00 5.02
N LEU A 67 0.74 2.41 4.91
CA LEU A 67 0.40 1.57 3.75
C LEU A 67 0.26 2.39 2.46
N ALA A 68 -0.33 3.59 2.53
CA ALA A 68 -0.42 4.48 1.39
C ALA A 68 0.98 4.89 0.90
N GLU A 69 1.89 5.22 1.82
CA GLU A 69 3.29 5.51 1.51
C GLU A 69 3.98 4.31 0.86
N LEU A 70 3.79 3.10 1.41
CA LEU A 70 4.36 1.88 0.83
C LEU A 70 3.89 1.68 -0.62
N CYS A 71 2.61 1.88 -0.89
CA CYS A 71 2.03 1.79 -2.22
C CYS A 71 2.60 2.86 -3.18
N ARG A 72 2.73 4.11 -2.72
CA ARG A 72 3.33 5.20 -3.51
C ARG A 72 4.78 4.89 -3.88
N GLN A 73 5.59 4.46 -2.91
CA GLN A 73 6.98 4.05 -3.17
C GLN A 73 7.05 2.79 -4.05
N GLY A 74 6.10 1.86 -3.88
CA GLY A 74 5.93 0.72 -4.76
C GLY A 74 5.72 1.13 -6.21
N ARG A 75 4.87 2.15 -6.47
CA ARG A 75 4.63 2.66 -7.82
C ARG A 75 5.82 3.36 -8.45
N THR A 76 6.71 3.95 -7.65
CA THR A 76 7.99 4.47 -8.14
C THR A 76 8.88 3.35 -8.69
N LEU A 77 8.86 2.17 -8.07
CA LEU A 77 9.67 1.01 -8.48
C LEU A 77 9.01 0.15 -9.57
N TRP A 78 7.67 0.07 -9.54
CA TRP A 78 6.84 -0.67 -10.48
C TRP A 78 5.65 0.18 -10.95
N PRO A 79 5.90 1.06 -11.94
CA PRO A 79 4.87 1.92 -12.50
C PRO A 79 3.67 1.12 -13.01
N ALA A 80 2.47 1.65 -12.83
CA ALA A 80 1.26 1.04 -13.35
C ALA A 80 1.21 1.19 -14.89
N THR A 81 1.29 0.09 -15.62
CA THR A 81 1.17 0.07 -17.08
C THR A 81 0.21 -1.02 -17.54
N ALA A 82 -0.39 -0.84 -18.72
CA ALA A 82 -1.25 -1.85 -19.33
C ALA A 82 -0.49 -3.13 -19.68
N ALA A 83 0.81 -3.02 -19.98
CA ALA A 83 1.65 -4.18 -20.32
C ALA A 83 1.87 -5.13 -19.13
N ASN A 84 1.68 -4.64 -17.90
CA ASN A 84 1.84 -5.40 -16.67
C ASN A 84 0.50 -5.63 -15.96
N ALA A 85 -0.63 -5.55 -16.65
CA ALA A 85 -1.96 -5.68 -16.05
C ALA A 85 -2.20 -7.06 -15.42
N ASP A 86 -1.63 -8.12 -16.00
CA ASP A 86 -1.69 -9.50 -15.49
C ASP A 86 -0.52 -9.86 -14.55
N ASP A 87 0.35 -8.89 -14.23
CA ASP A 87 1.49 -9.12 -13.35
C ASP A 87 1.15 -8.80 -11.89
N THR A 88 1.85 -9.45 -10.97
CA THR A 88 1.78 -9.19 -9.53
C THR A 88 3.19 -9.00 -8.98
N VAL A 89 3.36 -8.02 -8.09
CA VAL A 89 4.58 -7.88 -7.30
C VAL A 89 4.28 -7.95 -5.82
N ILE A 90 5.21 -8.54 -5.06
CA ILE A 90 5.07 -8.72 -3.63
C ILE A 90 5.80 -7.58 -2.91
N LEU A 91 5.04 -6.71 -2.24
CA LEU A 91 5.60 -5.71 -1.34
C LEU A 91 5.72 -6.31 0.05
N ARG A 92 6.95 -6.53 0.52
CA ARG A 92 7.19 -7.13 1.84
C ARG A 92 7.34 -6.07 2.91
N MET A 93 6.58 -6.21 3.99
CA MET A 93 6.64 -5.36 5.19
C MET A 93 7.24 -6.08 6.39
N ASP A 94 8.14 -7.05 6.21
CA ASP A 94 8.60 -7.92 7.29
C ASP A 94 9.38 -7.21 8.40
N VAL A 95 10.05 -6.10 8.09
CA VAL A 95 10.68 -5.22 9.08
C VAL A 95 9.66 -4.26 9.69
N LEU A 96 8.83 -3.61 8.85
CA LEU A 96 7.85 -2.62 9.29
C LEU A 96 6.77 -3.24 10.22
N LYS A 97 6.40 -4.52 10.02
CA LYS A 97 5.42 -5.20 10.88
C LYS A 97 5.86 -5.29 12.34
N GLU A 98 7.16 -5.29 12.61
CA GLU A 98 7.70 -5.37 13.97
C GLU A 98 7.80 -3.99 14.64
N LEU A 99 7.70 -2.92 13.86
CA LEU A 99 7.78 -1.54 14.34
C LEU A 99 6.39 -1.01 14.71
N ASP A 100 6.39 0.02 15.55
CA ASP A 100 5.17 0.73 15.93
C ASP A 100 4.93 1.86 14.92
N ALA A 101 3.67 2.05 14.49
CA ALA A 101 3.34 3.04 13.46
C ALA A 101 3.77 4.46 13.86
N GLU A 102 3.71 4.79 15.16
CA GLU A 102 4.19 6.06 15.69
C GLU A 102 5.70 6.25 15.49
N ALA A 103 6.50 5.19 15.68
CA ALA A 103 7.94 5.24 15.47
C ALA A 103 8.29 5.43 13.97
N LEU A 104 7.46 4.90 13.07
CA LEU A 104 7.63 5.10 11.62
C LEU A 104 7.34 6.53 11.16
N HIS A 105 6.55 7.27 11.93
CA HIS A 105 6.20 8.65 11.62
C HIS A 105 7.09 9.67 12.34
N LYS A 106 7.59 9.32 13.53
CA LYS A 106 8.46 10.16 14.36
C LYS A 106 9.94 9.77 14.21
N LEU A 107 10.42 9.71 12.96
CA LEU A 107 11.81 9.45 12.67
C LEU A 107 12.68 10.66 13.05
N ASN A 108 13.89 10.41 13.56
CA ASN A 108 14.83 11.48 13.83
C ASN A 108 15.35 12.08 12.51
N PRO A 109 15.83 13.34 12.50
CA PRO A 109 16.45 13.92 11.32
C PRO A 109 17.57 13.03 10.76
N GLY A 110 17.45 12.63 9.49
CA GLY A 110 18.40 11.74 8.81
C GLY A 110 18.02 10.25 8.85
N GLU A 111 17.00 9.86 9.62
CA GLU A 111 16.41 8.52 9.58
C GLU A 111 15.28 8.46 8.56
N PHE A 112 15.26 7.38 7.78
CA PHE A 112 14.20 7.08 6.83
C PHE A 112 14.11 5.57 6.67
N TRP A 113 12.93 5.08 6.29
CA TRP A 113 12.78 3.76 5.74
C TRP A 113 12.71 3.86 4.21
N ALA A 114 13.15 2.81 3.53
CA ALA A 114 13.16 2.76 2.08
C ALA A 114 12.64 1.42 1.60
N LEU A 115 11.96 1.45 0.45
CA LEU A 115 11.58 0.25 -0.27
C LEU A 115 12.69 -0.09 -1.27
N GLN A 116 13.15 -1.34 -1.23
CA GLN A 116 14.18 -1.83 -2.15
C GLN A 116 13.61 -2.92 -3.05
N ARG A 117 13.86 -2.81 -4.35
CA ARG A 117 13.58 -3.86 -5.32
C ARG A 117 14.65 -4.96 -5.19
N THR A 118 14.23 -6.15 -4.78
CA THR A 118 15.11 -7.32 -4.56
C THR A 118 15.09 -8.32 -5.72
N SER A 119 14.12 -8.21 -6.63
CA SER A 119 14.01 -9.03 -7.83
C SER A 119 13.77 -8.18 -9.06
N SER A 120 14.33 -8.61 -10.19
CA SER A 120 14.12 -8.00 -11.51
C SER A 120 12.87 -8.57 -12.15
#